data_AF-A0A380S7V4-F1
#
_entry.id   AF-A0A380S7V4-F1
#
_cell.length_a   1.000
_cell.length_b   1.000
_cell.length_c   1.000
_cell.angle_alpha   90.00
_cell.angle_beta   90.00
_cell.angle_gamma   90.00
#
_symmetry.space_group_name_H-M   'P 1'
#
loop_
_entity.id
_entity.type
_entity.pdbx_description
1 polymer ?
#
loop_
_entity_poly.entity_id
_entity_poly.type
_entity_poly.pdbx_seq_one_letter_code
_entity_poly.pdbx_strand_id
1 'polypeptide(L)'
;MQFGRFVDPRDNQSYKTFTIGSQTWFAEDLSYVSPNTNDSISITDGNKKIVFYNCTNLDGICPKGWHIPSNEEWKEFLSNINLYQDDDCDYPHAGKKLKSASSWDILVNEKKECGFSSRPTGCIENSIHTGDKELAGYWSSTDYDTETKFLFKLIRTSSVLFMSKGGKNSYYSIRCIKDTEKWLKEKQAKESLRKDIYERNIKAEKSSVFNSVLHYGTFIDERDGHQYKTIKIGTQEWMAENLAFKTHTSSWVYNNLEDNLKRFGFLYDYESALAACPKGWHIPSEDEWIKMASNLGTIEKDSKHLPNIGTFLKSSNSWVIDDQTIEGNNSSGFSALAAGCRSRHNEFINLGHYAYFWSSSLLNGINQCFYLGKNFRSLRIDYTLGYAYSVRCVKDQH
;
A
#
# COMPACT_ATOMS: atom_id res chain seq x y z
N MET A 1 -33.77 12.79 -3.71
CA MET A 1 -33.00 12.32 -2.54
C MET A 1 -33.98 11.65 -1.60
N GLN A 2 -33.74 10.38 -1.25
CA GLN A 2 -34.60 9.62 -0.34
C GLN A 2 -33.89 9.49 1.00
N PHE A 3 -34.60 9.67 2.12
CA PHE A 3 -34.04 9.50 3.45
C PHE A 3 -34.52 8.19 4.07
N GLY A 4 -33.66 7.56 4.85
CA GLY A 4 -33.94 6.31 5.56
C GLY A 4 -33.25 6.25 6.92
N ARG A 5 -33.36 5.09 7.55
CA ARG A 5 -32.63 4.77 8.78
C ARG A 5 -32.06 3.37 8.68
N PHE A 6 -30.91 3.20 9.28
CA PHE A 6 -30.26 1.92 9.51
C PHE A 6 -30.01 1.76 11.01
N VAL A 7 -30.13 0.56 11.54
CA VAL A 7 -29.73 0.24 12.91
C VAL A 7 -28.57 -0.73 12.80
N ASP A 8 -27.41 -0.34 13.32
CA ASP A 8 -26.24 -1.20 13.32
C ASP A 8 -26.44 -2.31 14.35
N PRO A 9 -26.49 -3.58 13.94
CA PRO A 9 -26.77 -4.69 14.85
C PRO A 9 -25.65 -4.93 15.86
N ARG A 10 -24.46 -4.33 15.66
CA ARG A 10 -23.29 -4.55 16.51
C ARG A 10 -23.32 -3.73 17.80
N ASP A 11 -23.93 -2.55 17.76
CA ASP A 11 -24.02 -1.62 18.91
C ASP A 11 -25.41 -1.00 19.10
N ASN A 12 -26.39 -1.41 18.28
CA ASN A 12 -27.77 -0.91 18.26
C ASN A 12 -27.87 0.60 17.99
N GLN A 13 -26.82 1.23 17.45
CA GLN A 13 -26.84 2.63 17.06
C GLN A 13 -27.68 2.81 15.79
N SER A 14 -28.62 3.75 15.83
CA SER A 14 -29.38 4.15 14.64
C SER A 14 -28.66 5.27 13.90
N TYR A 15 -28.48 5.08 12.59
CA TYR A 15 -27.92 6.06 11.66
C TYR A 15 -28.99 6.49 10.66
N LYS A 16 -29.08 7.78 10.38
CA LYS A 16 -29.82 8.29 9.22
C LYS A 16 -29.06 7.91 7.95
N THR A 17 -29.81 7.62 6.90
CA THR A 17 -29.25 7.33 5.58
C THR A 17 -29.89 8.22 4.53
N PHE A 18 -29.18 8.45 3.43
CA PHE A 18 -29.73 9.16 2.28
C PHE A 18 -29.28 8.49 0.97
N THR A 19 -30.15 8.54 -0.04
CA THR A 19 -29.88 7.99 -1.37
C THR A 19 -29.77 9.10 -2.40
N ILE A 20 -28.71 9.01 -3.21
CA ILE A 20 -28.40 9.91 -4.30
C ILE A 20 -27.84 9.14 -5.50
N GLY A 21 -28.44 9.34 -6.68
CA GLY A 21 -28.17 8.47 -7.82
C GLY A 21 -28.42 7.01 -7.45
N SER A 22 -27.43 6.16 -7.70
CA SER A 22 -27.46 4.72 -7.35
C SER A 22 -27.01 4.43 -5.90
N GLN A 23 -26.44 5.42 -5.21
CA GLN A 23 -25.70 5.23 -3.97
C GLN A 23 -26.54 5.57 -2.74
N THR A 24 -26.47 4.74 -1.71
CA THR A 24 -27.06 5.01 -0.39
C THR A 24 -25.97 5.15 0.65
N TRP A 25 -25.93 6.30 1.33
CA TRP A 25 -24.88 6.68 2.27
C TRP A 25 -25.42 6.85 3.68
N PHE A 26 -24.55 6.69 4.67
CA PHE A 26 -24.81 7.23 6.00
C PHE A 26 -24.80 8.76 5.95
N ALA A 27 -25.83 9.37 6.54
CA ALA A 27 -25.91 10.81 6.76
C ALA A 27 -25.14 11.26 8.01
N GLU A 28 -24.61 10.30 8.79
CA GLU A 28 -23.90 10.51 10.06
C GLU A 28 -22.61 9.68 10.10
N ASP A 29 -21.62 10.12 10.89
CA ASP A 29 -20.35 9.41 11.00
C ASP A 29 -20.56 8.13 11.80
N LEU A 30 -19.88 7.07 11.38
CA LEU A 30 -19.93 5.80 12.10
C LEU A 30 -19.36 5.99 13.51
N SER A 31 -20.13 5.62 14.53
CA SER A 31 -19.75 5.73 15.94
C SER A 31 -19.53 4.36 16.61
N TYR A 32 -19.33 3.32 15.80
CA TYR A 32 -19.00 1.98 16.24
C TYR A 32 -17.57 1.94 16.81
N VAL A 33 -17.41 1.56 18.08
CA VAL A 33 -16.08 1.41 18.69
C VAL A 33 -15.58 0.01 18.39
N SER A 34 -14.45 -0.10 17.69
CA SER A 34 -13.82 -1.39 17.41
C SER A 34 -13.41 -2.07 18.72
N PRO A 35 -13.62 -3.40 18.88
CA PRO A 35 -13.12 -4.14 20.03
C PRO A 35 -11.59 -4.10 20.15
N ASN A 36 -10.87 -3.85 19.05
CA ASN A 36 -9.44 -3.66 19.03
C ASN A 36 -9.10 -2.17 19.20
N THR A 37 -8.41 -1.85 20.29
CA THR A 37 -8.10 -0.48 20.71
C THR A 37 -7.19 0.27 19.73
N ASN A 38 -6.47 -0.43 18.85
CA ASN A 38 -5.62 0.19 17.84
C ASN A 38 -6.39 0.61 16.58
N ASP A 39 -7.61 0.09 16.39
CA ASP A 39 -8.37 0.34 15.16
C ASP A 39 -9.24 1.58 15.28
N SER A 40 -9.63 1.96 16.50
CA SER A 40 -10.48 3.12 16.73
C SER A 40 -10.23 3.80 18.08
N ILE A 41 -10.38 5.11 18.11
CA ILE A 41 -10.33 5.94 19.31
C ILE A 41 -11.65 6.72 19.41
N SER A 42 -12.32 6.61 20.55
CA SER A 42 -13.54 7.37 20.83
C SER A 42 -13.28 8.55 21.75
N ILE A 43 -13.90 9.69 21.46
CA ILE A 43 -13.99 10.84 22.36
C ILE A 43 -15.46 11.20 22.59
N THR A 44 -15.72 11.99 23.63
CA THR A 44 -17.06 12.47 23.96
C THR A 44 -17.11 13.98 23.80
N ASP A 45 -18.04 14.46 22.96
CA ASP A 45 -18.39 15.88 22.81
C ASP A 45 -19.82 16.10 23.32
N GLY A 46 -19.94 16.61 24.55
CA GLY A 46 -21.21 16.69 25.27
C GLY A 46 -21.84 15.31 25.47
N ASN A 47 -22.99 15.07 24.84
CA ASN A 47 -23.69 13.77 24.88
C ASN A 47 -23.43 12.92 23.62
N LYS A 48 -22.51 13.32 22.74
CA LYS A 48 -22.24 12.64 21.47
C LYS A 48 -20.91 11.93 21.52
N LYS A 49 -20.94 10.64 21.18
CA LYS A 49 -19.75 9.81 20.98
C LYS A 49 -19.23 10.01 19.56
N ILE A 50 -17.97 10.43 19.43
CA ILE A 50 -17.26 10.56 18.16
C ILE A 50 -16.19 9.47 18.13
N VAL A 51 -16.07 8.77 17.01
CA VAL A 51 -15.08 7.70 16.84
C VAL A 51 -14.24 7.97 15.61
N PHE A 52 -12.92 7.92 15.78
CA PHE A 52 -11.94 8.01 14.71
C PHE A 52 -11.27 6.66 14.51
N TYR A 53 -10.94 6.32 13.27
CA TYR A 53 -10.43 4.99 12.91
C TYR A 53 -9.05 5.09 12.27
N ASN A 54 -8.21 4.07 12.47
CA ASN A 54 -6.90 3.99 11.84
C ASN A 54 -6.99 3.41 10.42
N CYS A 55 -6.14 3.86 9.49
CA CYS A 55 -6.10 3.30 8.15
C CYS A 55 -5.50 1.88 8.07
N THR A 56 -4.82 1.39 9.11
CA THR A 56 -4.19 0.06 9.13
C THR A 56 -5.18 -1.10 9.12
N ASN A 57 -6.38 -0.90 9.68
CA ASN A 57 -7.41 -1.92 9.72
C ASN A 57 -8.80 -1.30 9.52
N LEU A 58 -9.16 -1.12 8.25
CA LEU A 58 -10.45 -0.56 7.85
C LEU A 58 -11.47 -1.64 7.44
N ASP A 59 -11.02 -2.87 7.25
CA ASP A 59 -11.88 -3.96 6.80
C ASP A 59 -12.89 -4.36 7.89
N GLY A 60 -14.17 -4.42 7.52
CA GLY A 60 -15.25 -4.79 8.44
C GLY A 60 -15.62 -3.72 9.48
N ILE A 61 -15.05 -2.52 9.40
CA ILE A 61 -15.44 -1.40 10.27
C ILE A 61 -16.88 -0.94 9.97
N CYS A 62 -17.26 -0.85 8.70
CA CYS A 62 -18.66 -0.66 8.32
C CYS A 62 -19.48 -1.94 8.59
N PRO A 63 -20.77 -1.82 8.97
CA PRO A 63 -21.61 -2.96 9.29
C PRO A 63 -21.89 -3.82 8.05
N LYS A 64 -22.27 -5.08 8.25
CA LYS A 64 -22.61 -6.00 7.15
C LYS A 64 -23.65 -5.35 6.21
N GLY A 65 -23.39 -5.42 4.90
CA GLY A 65 -24.21 -4.76 3.87
C GLY A 65 -23.81 -3.31 3.62
N TRP A 66 -22.72 -2.85 4.24
CA TRP A 66 -22.12 -1.53 4.06
C TRP A 66 -20.60 -1.64 4.04
N HIS A 67 -19.96 -0.71 3.35
CA HIS A 67 -18.50 -0.63 3.25
C HIS A 67 -18.00 0.82 3.29
N ILE A 68 -16.69 0.98 3.37
CA ILE A 68 -16.02 2.28 3.31
C ILE A 68 -15.88 2.67 1.83
N PRO A 69 -16.35 3.85 1.43
CA PRO A 69 -16.36 4.29 0.05
C PRO A 69 -14.96 4.36 -0.52
N SER A 70 -14.81 3.91 -1.76
CA SER A 70 -13.62 4.11 -2.58
C SER A 70 -13.57 5.51 -3.18
N ASN A 71 -12.42 5.91 -3.74
CA ASN A 71 -12.30 7.18 -4.46
C ASN A 71 -13.30 7.29 -5.63
N GLU A 72 -13.58 6.18 -6.32
CA GLU A 72 -14.55 6.17 -7.43
C GLU A 72 -15.99 6.37 -6.94
N GLU A 73 -16.33 5.82 -5.77
CA GLU A 73 -17.65 6.05 -5.17
C GLU A 73 -17.82 7.48 -4.68
N TRP A 74 -16.75 8.08 -4.15
CA TRP A 74 -16.70 9.52 -3.85
C TRP A 74 -16.87 10.38 -5.10
N LYS A 75 -16.21 10.04 -6.22
CA LYS A 75 -16.36 10.75 -7.50
C LYS A 75 -17.77 10.65 -8.04
N GLU A 76 -18.38 9.45 -8.02
CA GLU A 76 -19.78 9.27 -8.43
C GLU A 76 -20.73 10.08 -7.54
N PHE A 77 -20.52 10.09 -6.23
CA PHE A 77 -21.30 10.92 -5.31
C PHE A 77 -21.21 12.41 -5.68
N LEU A 78 -20.00 12.93 -5.89
CA LEU A 78 -19.74 14.33 -6.23
C LEU A 78 -20.31 14.72 -7.60
N SER A 79 -20.28 13.79 -8.55
CA SER A 79 -20.93 13.93 -9.86
C SER A 79 -22.44 14.06 -9.72
N ASN A 80 -23.08 13.20 -8.92
CA ASN A 80 -24.53 13.23 -8.71
C ASN A 80 -25.05 14.50 -8.01
N ILE A 81 -24.19 15.27 -7.32
CA ILE A 81 -24.54 16.59 -6.74
C ILE A 81 -24.14 17.77 -7.63
N ASN A 82 -23.79 17.52 -8.90
CA ASN A 82 -23.32 18.50 -9.88
C ASN A 82 -22.12 19.32 -9.35
N LEU A 83 -21.16 18.65 -8.71
CA LEU A 83 -19.94 19.27 -8.19
C LEU A 83 -18.66 18.67 -8.78
N TYR A 84 -18.80 17.79 -9.77
CA TYR A 84 -17.66 17.28 -10.53
C TYR A 84 -17.31 18.26 -11.65
N GLN A 85 -16.05 18.72 -11.67
CA GLN A 85 -15.41 19.37 -12.82
C GLN A 85 -14.07 18.67 -13.06
N ASP A 86 -13.67 18.53 -14.32
CA ASP A 86 -12.59 17.66 -14.78
C ASP A 86 -11.21 17.93 -14.13
N ASP A 87 -10.47 16.81 -13.98
CA ASP A 87 -9.02 16.65 -13.85
C ASP A 87 -8.25 17.24 -12.64
N ASP A 88 -8.91 17.86 -11.66
CA ASP A 88 -8.21 18.34 -10.44
C ASP A 88 -8.40 17.43 -9.21
N CYS A 89 -7.38 17.36 -8.35
CA CYS A 89 -7.41 16.52 -7.13
C CYS A 89 -8.26 17.12 -6.00
N ASP A 90 -8.75 18.34 -6.19
CA ASP A 90 -9.55 19.10 -5.24
C ASP A 90 -10.90 19.48 -5.87
N TYR A 91 -11.99 19.39 -5.11
CA TYR A 91 -13.34 19.68 -5.61
C TYR A 91 -13.79 21.08 -5.19
N PRO A 92 -13.61 22.11 -6.05
CA PRO A 92 -14.01 23.46 -5.72
C PRO A 92 -15.54 23.50 -5.51
N HIS A 93 -15.96 24.09 -4.39
CA HIS A 93 -17.36 24.22 -3.97
C HIS A 93 -18.01 23.01 -3.29
N ALA A 94 -17.40 21.82 -3.32
CA ALA A 94 -17.94 20.66 -2.61
C ALA A 94 -18.05 20.90 -1.10
N GLY A 95 -17.07 21.60 -0.52
CA GLY A 95 -17.07 21.94 0.89
C GLY A 95 -18.22 22.84 1.34
N LYS A 96 -18.84 23.63 0.43
CA LYS A 96 -20.05 24.39 0.78
C LYS A 96 -21.28 23.50 0.92
N LYS A 97 -21.39 22.41 0.14
CA LYS A 97 -22.58 21.52 0.14
C LYS A 97 -22.50 20.38 1.14
N LEU A 98 -21.28 19.92 1.47
CA LEU A 98 -21.08 18.75 2.33
C LEU A 98 -21.11 19.08 3.82
N LYS A 99 -20.77 20.32 4.21
CA LYS A 99 -20.79 20.79 5.59
C LYS A 99 -22.21 20.87 6.15
N SER A 100 -22.35 20.52 7.43
CA SER A 100 -23.60 20.69 8.18
C SER A 100 -23.92 22.17 8.40
N ALA A 101 -25.21 22.51 8.39
CA ALA A 101 -25.66 23.90 8.41
C ALA A 101 -25.39 24.66 9.72
N SER A 102 -25.14 23.97 10.84
CA SER A 102 -25.08 24.57 12.18
C SER A 102 -23.83 24.27 12.99
N SER A 103 -22.92 23.42 12.49
CA SER A 103 -21.71 23.03 13.27
C SER A 103 -20.44 23.75 12.83
N TRP A 104 -20.43 24.43 11.69
CA TRP A 104 -19.29 25.21 11.18
C TRP A 104 -19.62 26.68 11.39
N ASP A 105 -18.96 27.35 12.35
CA ASP A 105 -19.25 28.71 12.85
C ASP A 105 -19.06 29.85 11.81
N ILE A 106 -19.66 29.77 10.62
CA ILE A 106 -19.47 30.70 9.49
C ILE A 106 -20.72 30.87 8.61
N LEU A 107 -20.90 32.09 8.09
CA LEU A 107 -22.02 32.57 7.27
C LEU A 107 -22.06 32.03 5.81
N VAL A 108 -21.18 31.10 5.43
CA VAL A 108 -21.08 30.59 4.04
C VAL A 108 -22.08 29.46 3.75
N ASN A 109 -22.98 29.16 4.68
CA ASN A 109 -23.98 28.10 4.55
C ASN A 109 -25.13 28.54 3.65
N GLU A 110 -24.88 28.54 2.33
CA GLU A 110 -25.95 28.52 1.35
C GLU A 110 -26.72 27.20 1.50
N LYS A 111 -27.92 27.31 2.08
CA LYS A 111 -28.78 26.22 2.48
C LYS A 111 -29.17 25.32 1.28
N LYS A 112 -28.38 24.29 0.97
CA LYS A 112 -28.76 23.14 0.13
C LYS A 112 -28.06 21.87 0.60
N GLU A 113 -28.52 21.33 1.73
CA GLU A 113 -28.03 20.07 2.29
C GLU A 113 -28.21 18.94 1.25
N CYS A 114 -27.11 18.26 0.93
CA CYS A 114 -27.10 17.09 0.05
C CYS A 114 -27.24 15.76 0.80
N GLY A 115 -27.69 15.79 2.05
CA GLY A 115 -27.83 14.63 2.94
C GLY A 115 -26.55 14.22 3.68
N PHE A 116 -25.37 14.65 3.24
CA PHE A 116 -24.09 14.26 3.83
C PHE A 116 -23.81 14.89 5.22
N SER A 117 -24.25 16.12 5.50
CA SER A 117 -24.18 16.77 6.83
C SER A 117 -22.90 16.53 7.65
N SER A 118 -21.74 16.91 7.10
CA SER A 118 -20.43 16.79 7.76
C SER A 118 -20.31 17.73 8.97
N ARG A 119 -19.79 17.24 10.10
CA ARG A 119 -19.51 18.04 11.29
C ARG A 119 -17.99 18.18 11.48
N PRO A 120 -17.49 19.32 11.96
CA PRO A 120 -16.06 19.55 12.10
C PRO A 120 -15.49 18.85 13.34
N THR A 121 -15.43 17.52 13.31
CA THR A 121 -14.99 16.71 14.46
C THR A 121 -13.47 16.67 14.64
N GLY A 122 -12.70 17.25 13.73
CA GLY A 122 -11.25 17.16 13.71
C GLY A 122 -10.74 15.78 13.28
N CYS A 123 -9.54 15.46 13.74
CA CYS A 123 -8.89 14.17 13.59
C CYS A 123 -7.96 13.90 14.77
N ILE A 124 -7.43 12.69 14.89
CA ILE A 124 -6.35 12.40 15.84
C ILE A 124 -5.08 12.13 15.04
N GLU A 125 -4.04 12.91 15.27
CA GLU A 125 -2.73 12.73 14.65
C GLU A 125 -1.66 12.66 15.73
N ASN A 126 -0.80 11.64 15.66
CA ASN A 126 0.24 11.40 16.66
C ASN A 126 -0.31 11.38 18.10
N SER A 127 -1.48 10.75 18.28
CA SER A 127 -2.22 10.65 19.55
C SER A 127 -2.79 11.96 20.10
N ILE A 128 -2.81 13.03 19.30
CA ILE A 128 -3.37 14.33 19.69
C ILE A 128 -4.63 14.60 18.87
N HIS A 129 -5.75 14.85 19.54
CA HIS A 129 -6.97 15.34 18.89
C HIS A 129 -6.76 16.80 18.48
N THR A 130 -6.92 17.07 17.19
CA THR A 130 -6.66 18.36 16.56
C THR A 130 -7.73 18.70 15.53
N GLY A 131 -7.84 19.98 15.17
CA GLY A 131 -8.78 20.45 14.17
C GLY A 131 -10.25 20.39 14.59
N ASP A 132 -10.55 20.26 15.89
CA ASP A 132 -11.91 20.42 16.40
C ASP A 132 -12.48 21.77 15.95
N LYS A 133 -13.71 21.77 15.45
CA LYS A 133 -14.40 22.92 14.83
C LYS A 133 -13.76 23.48 13.54
N GLU A 134 -12.59 22.98 13.14
CA GLU A 134 -11.82 23.47 11.99
C GLU A 134 -11.76 22.49 10.82
N LEU A 135 -11.88 21.19 11.09
CA LEU A 135 -11.60 20.11 10.14
C LEU A 135 -12.63 18.99 10.25
N ALA A 136 -12.94 18.34 9.13
CA ALA A 136 -13.51 17.01 9.10
C ALA A 136 -12.77 16.19 8.05
N GLY A 137 -12.45 14.92 8.35
CA GLY A 137 -11.78 14.04 7.40
C GLY A 137 -12.41 12.65 7.36
N TYR A 138 -12.44 12.06 6.16
CA TYR A 138 -13.09 10.80 5.87
C TYR A 138 -12.17 9.85 5.13
N TRP A 139 -11.99 8.64 5.65
CA TRP A 139 -11.21 7.63 4.95
C TRP A 139 -11.87 7.19 3.65
N SER A 140 -11.02 6.90 2.67
CA SER A 140 -11.33 6.11 1.50
C SER A 140 -10.81 4.68 1.68
N SER A 141 -11.49 3.71 1.08
CA SER A 141 -10.96 2.34 0.99
C SER A 141 -9.81 2.21 -0.02
N THR A 142 -9.58 3.22 -0.85
CA THR A 142 -8.51 3.25 -1.85
C THR A 142 -7.14 3.53 -1.22
N ASP A 143 -6.16 2.66 -1.49
CA ASP A 143 -4.77 2.86 -1.12
C ASP A 143 -4.14 4.00 -1.93
N TYR A 144 -3.33 4.83 -1.27
CA TYR A 144 -2.50 5.84 -1.95
C TYR A 144 -1.14 5.23 -2.30
N ASP A 145 -0.50 4.59 -1.32
CA ASP A 145 0.74 3.83 -1.44
C ASP A 145 0.75 2.69 -0.42
N THR A 146 1.90 2.08 -0.16
CA THR A 146 2.05 0.96 0.78
C THR A 146 1.82 1.33 2.25
N GLU A 147 1.92 2.60 2.60
CA GLU A 147 1.89 3.06 3.99
C GLU A 147 0.72 3.99 4.28
N THR A 148 0.04 4.48 3.24
CA THR A 148 -0.99 5.51 3.35
C THR A 148 -2.24 5.19 2.51
N LYS A 149 -3.39 5.62 3.01
CA LYS A 149 -4.68 5.56 2.29
C LYS A 149 -5.16 6.96 1.93
N PHE A 150 -5.95 7.04 0.86
CA PHE A 150 -6.63 8.27 0.50
C PHE A 150 -7.64 8.67 1.58
N LEU A 151 -7.83 9.97 1.75
CA LEU A 151 -8.87 10.55 2.59
C LEU A 151 -9.39 11.85 1.97
N PHE A 152 -10.60 12.24 2.36
CA PHE A 152 -11.25 13.47 1.93
C PHE A 152 -11.41 14.43 3.11
N LYS A 153 -11.00 15.70 2.95
CA LYS A 153 -10.97 16.71 4.01
C LYS A 153 -11.83 17.93 3.70
N LEU A 154 -12.55 18.39 4.72
CA LEU A 154 -13.26 19.65 4.74
C LEU A 154 -12.60 20.57 5.76
N ILE A 155 -12.22 21.77 5.34
CA ILE A 155 -11.59 22.78 6.21
C ILE A 155 -12.57 23.93 6.39
N ARG A 156 -12.72 24.46 7.61
CA ARG A 156 -13.75 25.44 7.98
C ARG A 156 -13.84 26.59 6.99
N THR A 157 -12.72 27.27 6.75
CA THR A 157 -12.67 28.47 5.88
C THR A 157 -12.71 28.16 4.38
N SER A 158 -12.61 26.89 3.97
CA SER A 158 -12.54 26.52 2.56
C SER A 158 -13.89 26.10 1.99
N SER A 159 -14.10 26.40 0.70
CA SER A 159 -15.23 25.86 -0.07
C SER A 159 -14.92 24.53 -0.74
N VAL A 160 -13.70 24.03 -0.60
CA VAL A 160 -13.16 22.86 -1.30
C VAL A 160 -13.33 21.59 -0.46
N LEU A 161 -13.59 20.46 -1.11
CA LEU A 161 -13.32 19.14 -0.55
C LEU A 161 -11.94 18.71 -1.04
N PHE A 162 -10.98 18.59 -0.13
CA PHE A 162 -9.60 18.26 -0.47
C PHE A 162 -9.41 16.74 -0.50
N MET A 163 -8.77 16.21 -1.52
CA MET A 163 -8.29 14.84 -1.51
C MET A 163 -6.85 14.81 -0.99
N SER A 164 -6.60 14.00 0.04
CA SER A 164 -5.31 13.93 0.72
C SER A 164 -4.99 12.47 1.07
N LYS A 165 -3.95 12.27 1.88
CA LYS A 165 -3.52 10.96 2.36
C LYS A 165 -3.26 10.99 3.86
N GLY A 166 -3.40 9.84 4.49
CA GLY A 166 -3.05 9.63 5.89
C GLY A 166 -2.46 8.25 6.10
N GLY A 167 -1.59 8.13 7.09
CA GLY A 167 -0.90 6.89 7.44
C GLY A 167 -1.25 6.39 8.84
N LYS A 168 -0.51 5.38 9.31
CA LYS A 168 -0.74 4.67 10.59
C LYS A 168 -0.79 5.52 11.86
N ASN A 169 -0.34 6.77 11.83
CA ASN A 169 -0.38 7.68 13.00
C ASN A 169 -1.60 8.61 12.98
N SER A 170 -2.49 8.44 12.01
CA SER A 170 -3.66 9.30 11.80
C SER A 170 -4.95 8.50 12.00
N TYR A 171 -5.92 9.12 12.66
CA TYR A 171 -7.26 8.61 12.80
C TYR A 171 -8.28 9.63 12.29
N TYR A 172 -9.15 9.18 11.40
CA TYR A 172 -10.19 10.00 10.77
C TYR A 172 -11.55 9.31 10.86
N SER A 173 -12.61 10.08 10.62
CA SER A 173 -13.98 9.57 10.65
C SER A 173 -14.24 8.63 9.47
N ILE A 174 -15.25 7.77 9.60
CA ILE A 174 -15.72 6.91 8.52
C ILE A 174 -17.17 7.24 8.19
N ARG A 175 -17.47 7.23 6.89
CA ARG A 175 -18.82 7.28 6.38
C ARG A 175 -19.10 6.06 5.52
N CYS A 176 -20.10 5.28 5.91
CA CYS A 176 -20.40 4.03 5.21
C CYS A 176 -21.34 4.25 4.02
N ILE A 177 -21.12 3.49 2.96
CA ILE A 177 -21.98 3.38 1.77
C ILE A 177 -22.54 1.94 1.69
N LYS A 178 -23.78 1.80 1.22
CA LYS A 178 -24.48 0.51 1.17
C LYS A 178 -23.96 -0.36 0.02
N ASP A 179 -23.78 -1.64 0.30
CA ASP A 179 -23.37 -2.62 -0.71
C ASP A 179 -24.44 -2.74 -1.79
N THR A 180 -24.02 -2.68 -3.06
CA THR A 180 -24.87 -2.95 -4.22
C THR A 180 -24.53 -4.30 -4.84
N GLU A 181 -25.42 -4.87 -5.66
CA GLU A 181 -25.11 -6.09 -6.41
C GLU A 181 -23.87 -5.92 -7.31
N LYS A 182 -23.73 -4.74 -7.92
CA LYS A 182 -22.54 -4.38 -8.72
C LYS A 182 -21.28 -4.48 -7.87
N TRP A 183 -21.27 -3.81 -6.71
CA TRP A 183 -20.14 -3.82 -5.80
C TRP A 183 -19.79 -5.22 -5.29
N LEU A 184 -20.80 -6.03 -4.92
CA LEU A 184 -20.60 -7.40 -4.45
C LEU A 184 -19.96 -8.28 -5.52
N LYS A 185 -20.39 -8.14 -6.78
CA LYS A 185 -19.79 -8.86 -7.92
C LYS A 185 -18.35 -8.43 -8.16
N GLU A 186 -18.07 -7.13 -8.12
CA GLU A 186 -16.71 -6.60 -8.29
C GLU A 186 -15.77 -7.04 -7.17
N LYS A 187 -16.23 -7.03 -5.90
CA LYS A 187 -15.48 -7.53 -4.75
C LYS A 187 -15.17 -9.01 -4.89
N GLN A 188 -16.17 -9.84 -5.21
CA GLN A 188 -15.99 -11.28 -5.39
C GLN A 188 -15.04 -11.60 -6.55
N ALA A 189 -15.13 -10.87 -7.67
CA ALA A 189 -14.23 -11.03 -8.80
C ALA A 189 -12.77 -10.70 -8.41
N LYS A 190 -12.55 -9.61 -7.67
CA LYS A 190 -11.22 -9.23 -7.16
C LYS A 190 -10.65 -10.26 -6.18
N GLU A 191 -11.48 -10.79 -5.27
CA GLU A 191 -11.08 -11.83 -4.31
C GLU A 191 -10.75 -13.17 -5.01
N SER A 192 -11.58 -13.58 -5.99
CA SER A 192 -11.31 -14.77 -6.80
C SER A 192 -10.02 -14.63 -7.58
N LEU A 193 -9.82 -13.50 -8.26
CA LEU A 193 -8.61 -13.21 -9.02
C LEU A 193 -7.36 -13.26 -8.12
N ARG A 194 -7.41 -12.62 -6.94
CA ARG A 194 -6.32 -12.67 -5.95
C ARG A 194 -5.98 -14.09 -5.52
N LYS A 195 -7.00 -14.91 -5.24
CA LYS A 195 -6.81 -16.32 -4.85
C LYS A 195 -6.22 -17.15 -5.99
N ASP A 196 -6.74 -17.01 -7.21
CA ASP A 196 -6.24 -17.71 -8.39
C ASP A 196 -4.79 -17.34 -8.71
N ILE A 197 -4.40 -16.08 -8.46
CA ILE A 197 -3.01 -15.63 -8.63
C ILE A 197 -2.13 -16.13 -7.49
N TYR A 198 -2.58 -16.09 -6.24
CA TYR A 198 -1.85 -16.68 -5.11
C TYR A 198 -1.58 -18.17 -5.35
N GLU A 199 -2.58 -18.93 -5.80
CA GLU A 199 -2.43 -20.35 -6.10
C GLU A 199 -1.51 -20.61 -7.31
N ARG A 200 -1.62 -19.83 -8.39
CA ARG A 200 -0.68 -19.89 -9.52
C ARG A 200 0.74 -19.53 -9.09
N ASN A 201 0.89 -18.50 -8.27
CA ASN A 201 2.19 -18.04 -7.76
C ASN A 201 2.78 -19.03 -6.74
N ILE A 202 2.01 -19.86 -6.04
CA ILE A 202 2.58 -20.91 -5.19
C ILE A 202 2.92 -22.17 -5.99
N LYS A 203 2.10 -22.53 -6.97
CA LYS A 203 2.26 -23.75 -7.76
C LYS A 203 3.24 -23.62 -8.95
N ALA A 204 3.65 -22.41 -9.32
CA ALA A 204 4.60 -22.20 -10.40
C ALA A 204 6.00 -22.73 -10.02
N GLU A 205 6.57 -23.61 -10.84
CA GLU A 205 7.90 -24.18 -10.62
C GLU A 205 9.00 -23.10 -10.59
N LYS A 206 10.04 -23.30 -9.77
CA LYS A 206 11.20 -22.42 -9.65
C LYS A 206 11.87 -22.11 -11.01
N SER A 207 11.84 -23.07 -11.94
CA SER A 207 12.32 -22.96 -13.32
C SER A 207 11.62 -21.85 -14.12
N SER A 208 10.32 -21.64 -13.89
CA SER A 208 9.48 -20.70 -14.65
C SER A 208 9.70 -19.23 -14.29
N VAL A 209 10.50 -18.95 -13.25
CA VAL A 209 10.89 -17.59 -12.84
C VAL A 209 11.92 -16.98 -13.80
N PHE A 210 12.78 -17.83 -14.36
CA PHE A 210 13.91 -17.40 -15.19
C PHE A 210 13.50 -17.20 -16.65
N ASN A 211 14.07 -16.19 -17.29
CA ASN A 211 13.91 -15.99 -18.72
C ASN A 211 14.63 -17.10 -19.51
N SER A 212 13.86 -18.01 -20.13
CA SER A 212 14.38 -19.18 -20.85
C SER A 212 15.26 -18.85 -22.06
N VAL A 213 15.23 -17.62 -22.57
CA VAL A 213 16.05 -17.17 -23.70
C VAL A 213 17.48 -16.80 -23.25
N LEU A 214 17.67 -16.51 -21.97
CA LEU A 214 18.96 -16.08 -21.41
C LEU A 214 19.77 -17.27 -20.88
N HIS A 215 21.08 -17.16 -21.01
CA HIS A 215 22.02 -18.13 -20.44
C HIS A 215 22.43 -17.71 -19.03
N TYR A 216 22.09 -18.54 -18.04
CA TYR A 216 22.48 -18.33 -16.65
C TYR A 216 23.74 -19.11 -16.30
N GLY A 217 24.61 -18.48 -15.51
CA GLY A 217 25.69 -19.17 -14.82
C GLY A 217 25.17 -19.87 -13.56
N THR A 218 26.08 -20.53 -12.86
CA THR A 218 25.81 -21.17 -11.57
C THR A 218 26.94 -20.87 -10.60
N PHE A 219 26.57 -20.62 -9.35
CA PHE A 219 27.49 -20.48 -8.23
C PHE A 219 27.03 -21.43 -7.11
N ILE A 220 27.95 -22.18 -6.53
CA ILE A 220 27.66 -23.05 -5.37
C ILE A 220 28.24 -22.35 -4.14
N ASP A 221 27.38 -22.05 -3.18
CA ASP A 221 27.82 -21.52 -1.89
C ASP A 221 28.37 -22.65 -1.03
N GLU A 222 29.68 -22.67 -0.80
CA GLU A 222 30.35 -23.73 -0.05
C GLU A 222 29.91 -23.79 1.42
N ARG A 223 29.28 -22.74 1.94
CA ARG A 223 28.86 -22.66 3.34
C ARG A 223 27.64 -23.52 3.65
N ASP A 224 26.75 -23.73 2.67
CA ASP A 224 25.51 -24.51 2.82
C ASP A 224 25.21 -25.47 1.64
N GLY A 225 26.05 -25.46 0.60
CA GLY A 225 25.87 -26.28 -0.61
C GLY A 225 24.78 -25.77 -1.56
N HIS A 226 24.17 -24.60 -1.29
CA HIS A 226 23.11 -24.07 -2.15
C HIS A 226 23.68 -23.62 -3.50
N GLN A 227 23.07 -24.10 -4.58
CA GLN A 227 23.41 -23.67 -5.93
C GLN A 227 22.49 -22.54 -6.36
N TYR A 228 23.06 -21.38 -6.63
CA TYR A 228 22.39 -20.19 -7.15
C TYR A 228 22.65 -20.04 -8.65
N LYS A 229 21.64 -19.63 -9.41
CA LYS A 229 21.83 -19.10 -10.76
C LYS A 229 22.44 -17.71 -10.70
N THR A 230 23.30 -17.41 -11.66
CA THR A 230 23.90 -16.08 -11.84
C THR A 230 23.62 -15.55 -13.23
N ILE A 231 23.64 -14.24 -13.38
CA ILE A 231 23.44 -13.56 -14.67
C ILE A 231 24.39 -12.37 -14.78
N LYS A 232 24.94 -12.16 -15.97
CA LYS A 232 25.78 -11.00 -16.25
C LYS A 232 24.92 -9.87 -16.83
N ILE A 233 24.93 -8.70 -16.19
CA ILE A 233 24.26 -7.49 -16.65
C ILE A 233 25.34 -6.42 -16.85
N GLY A 234 25.60 -6.07 -18.11
CA GLY A 234 26.75 -5.24 -18.47
C GLY A 234 28.07 -5.90 -18.03
N THR A 235 28.82 -5.23 -17.15
CA THR A 235 30.09 -5.74 -16.61
C THR A 235 29.96 -6.45 -15.27
N GLN A 236 28.78 -6.43 -14.63
CA GLN A 236 28.56 -6.99 -13.30
C GLN A 236 27.92 -8.38 -13.41
N GLU A 237 28.34 -9.30 -12.54
CA GLU A 237 27.72 -10.61 -12.38
C GLU A 237 26.87 -10.60 -11.10
N TRP A 238 25.58 -10.89 -11.25
CA TRP A 238 24.59 -10.84 -10.18
C TRP A 238 24.05 -12.23 -9.90
N MET A 239 23.71 -12.52 -8.64
CA MET A 239 22.81 -13.62 -8.35
C MET A 239 21.46 -13.35 -9.03
N ALA A 240 20.94 -14.34 -9.76
CA ALA A 240 19.62 -14.33 -10.39
C ALA A 240 18.52 -14.83 -9.44
N GLU A 241 18.89 -15.22 -8.22
CA GLU A 241 18.01 -15.67 -7.14
C GLU A 241 18.25 -14.85 -5.88
N ASN A 242 17.24 -14.77 -5.01
CA ASN A 242 17.42 -14.21 -3.67
C ASN A 242 18.26 -15.17 -2.84
N LEU A 243 19.14 -14.63 -1.99
CA LEU A 243 19.98 -15.42 -1.11
C LEU A 243 19.12 -16.25 -0.13
N ALA A 244 19.50 -17.52 0.05
CA ALA A 244 18.84 -18.49 0.91
C ALA A 244 19.80 -19.05 1.97
N PHE A 245 20.81 -18.27 2.35
CA PHE A 245 21.80 -18.63 3.38
C PHE A 245 21.28 -18.28 4.78
N LYS A 246 21.21 -19.24 5.69
CA LYS A 246 20.76 -18.99 7.07
C LYS A 246 21.89 -18.37 7.90
N THR A 247 21.75 -17.11 8.29
CA THR A 247 22.69 -16.44 9.19
C THR A 247 22.48 -16.85 10.65
N HIS A 248 23.52 -16.71 11.48
CA HIS A 248 23.44 -17.02 12.92
C HIS A 248 22.65 -16.00 13.75
N THR A 249 22.40 -14.82 13.20
CA THR A 249 21.74 -13.69 13.86
C THR A 249 20.23 -13.67 13.54
N SER A 250 19.88 -13.19 12.35
CA SER A 250 18.50 -12.86 11.99
C SER A 250 18.23 -13.16 10.52
N SER A 251 17.51 -14.25 10.26
CA SER A 251 16.97 -14.58 8.95
C SER A 251 15.58 -15.21 9.09
N TRP A 252 14.62 -14.73 8.30
CA TRP A 252 13.22 -15.17 8.37
C TRP A 252 12.73 -15.70 7.05
N VAL A 253 11.99 -16.80 7.10
CA VAL A 253 11.21 -17.29 5.97
C VAL A 253 9.87 -16.58 5.98
N TYR A 254 9.40 -16.10 4.83
CA TYR A 254 8.12 -15.41 4.75
C TYR A 254 6.99 -16.27 5.33
N ASN A 255 6.21 -15.74 6.28
CA ASN A 255 5.16 -16.44 7.04
C ASN A 255 5.62 -17.73 7.76
N ASN A 256 6.92 -17.94 7.94
CA ASN A 256 7.50 -19.17 8.50
C ASN A 256 7.08 -20.45 7.74
N LEU A 257 6.82 -20.34 6.43
CA LEU A 257 6.44 -21.47 5.59
C LEU A 257 7.63 -21.94 4.75
N GLU A 258 8.09 -23.18 4.94
CA GLU A 258 9.30 -23.72 4.30
C GLU A 258 9.27 -23.65 2.76
N ASP A 259 8.10 -23.78 2.14
CA ASP A 259 7.97 -23.64 0.69
C ASP A 259 8.29 -22.23 0.19
N ASN A 260 8.10 -21.21 1.04
CA ASN A 260 8.54 -19.84 0.73
C ASN A 260 10.06 -19.71 0.75
N LEU A 261 10.80 -20.51 1.53
CA LEU A 261 12.27 -20.48 1.52
C LEU A 261 12.80 -20.93 0.16
N LYS A 262 12.27 -22.04 -0.36
CA LYS A 262 12.67 -22.60 -1.67
C LYS A 262 12.43 -21.62 -2.82
N ARG A 263 11.40 -20.78 -2.70
CA ARG A 263 10.99 -19.83 -3.72
C ARG A 263 11.66 -18.46 -3.57
N PHE A 264 11.58 -17.87 -2.39
CA PHE A 264 11.89 -16.46 -2.15
C PHE A 264 13.21 -16.23 -1.41
N GLY A 265 13.85 -17.28 -0.87
CA GLY A 265 15.00 -17.16 0.00
C GLY A 265 14.62 -16.66 1.41
N PHE A 266 15.60 -16.11 2.12
CA PHE A 266 15.39 -15.50 3.42
C PHE A 266 15.19 -13.98 3.32
N LEU A 267 14.50 -13.43 4.32
CA LEU A 267 14.48 -12.01 4.64
C LEU A 267 15.48 -11.76 5.77
N TYR A 268 16.37 -10.78 5.59
CA TYR A 268 17.45 -10.46 6.53
C TYR A 268 17.24 -9.07 7.09
N ASP A 269 17.55 -8.86 8.37
CA ASP A 269 17.79 -7.50 8.84
C ASP A 269 19.09 -6.95 8.22
N TYR A 270 19.33 -5.65 8.38
CA TYR A 270 20.44 -4.98 7.72
C TYR A 270 21.81 -5.55 8.12
N GLU A 271 22.05 -5.73 9.42
CA GLU A 271 23.32 -6.26 9.93
C GLU A 271 23.58 -7.69 9.44
N SER A 272 22.54 -8.53 9.41
CA SER A 272 22.65 -9.88 8.86
C SER A 272 22.90 -9.86 7.36
N ALA A 273 22.29 -8.93 6.63
CA ALA A 273 22.48 -8.77 5.18
C ALA A 273 23.93 -8.42 4.82
N LEU A 274 24.60 -7.56 5.61
CA LEU A 274 26.00 -7.20 5.41
C LEU A 274 26.95 -8.40 5.51
N ALA A 275 26.60 -9.40 6.32
CA ALA A 275 27.37 -10.62 6.51
C ALA A 275 26.87 -11.83 5.68
N ALA A 276 25.76 -11.68 4.95
CA ALA A 276 25.08 -12.81 4.33
C ALA A 276 25.76 -13.30 3.05
N CYS A 277 26.29 -12.40 2.21
CA CYS A 277 26.88 -12.80 0.93
C CYS A 277 28.16 -13.65 1.12
N PRO A 278 28.37 -14.68 0.28
CA PRO A 278 29.54 -15.54 0.36
C PRO A 278 30.81 -14.82 -0.09
N LYS A 279 31.98 -15.37 0.26
CA LYS A 279 33.27 -14.82 -0.19
C LYS A 279 33.32 -14.67 -1.72
N GLY A 280 33.83 -13.54 -2.21
CA GLY A 280 33.84 -13.20 -3.64
C GLY A 280 32.53 -12.56 -4.12
N TRP A 281 31.57 -12.36 -3.22
CA TRP A 281 30.29 -11.70 -3.46
C TRP A 281 29.98 -10.74 -2.31
N HIS A 282 29.25 -9.68 -2.61
CA HIS A 282 28.84 -8.69 -1.61
C HIS A 282 27.43 -8.19 -1.86
N ILE A 283 26.89 -7.52 -0.84
CA ILE A 283 25.66 -6.76 -0.95
C ILE A 283 25.90 -5.52 -1.84
N PRO A 284 25.12 -5.32 -2.91
CA PRO A 284 25.39 -4.27 -3.87
C PRO A 284 25.28 -2.89 -3.25
N SER A 285 26.17 -2.00 -3.64
CA SER A 285 26.10 -0.57 -3.33
C SER A 285 25.12 0.17 -4.25
N GLU A 286 24.77 1.41 -3.90
CA GLU A 286 23.99 2.29 -4.77
C GLU A 286 24.63 2.43 -6.15
N ASP A 287 25.94 2.62 -6.22
CA ASP A 287 26.67 2.80 -7.49
C ASP A 287 26.55 1.56 -8.38
N GLU A 288 26.49 0.38 -7.79
CA GLU A 288 26.35 -0.87 -8.52
C GLU A 288 24.93 -1.08 -9.05
N TRP A 289 23.91 -0.69 -8.29
CA TRP A 289 22.53 -0.65 -8.78
C TRP A 289 22.37 0.35 -9.92
N ILE A 290 22.98 1.54 -9.80
CA ILE A 290 22.99 2.55 -10.85
C ILE A 290 23.70 2.03 -12.10
N LYS A 291 24.88 1.42 -11.95
CA LYS A 291 25.65 0.83 -13.05
C LYS A 291 24.86 -0.27 -13.75
N MET A 292 24.15 -1.12 -13.02
CA MET A 292 23.24 -2.10 -13.62
C MET A 292 22.16 -1.38 -14.44
N ALA A 293 21.48 -0.39 -13.85
CA ALA A 293 20.41 0.35 -14.51
C ALA A 293 20.88 1.05 -15.80
N SER A 294 22.07 1.65 -15.79
CA SER A 294 22.66 2.28 -16.98
C SER A 294 22.93 1.28 -18.11
N ASN A 295 23.38 0.07 -17.79
CA ASN A 295 23.53 -0.98 -18.80
C ASN A 295 22.19 -1.49 -19.35
N LEU A 296 21.09 -1.28 -18.64
CA LEU A 296 19.74 -1.60 -19.07
C LEU A 296 19.02 -0.42 -19.77
N GLY A 297 19.72 0.69 -20.01
CA GLY A 297 19.23 1.84 -20.76
C GLY A 297 18.72 3.01 -19.93
N THR A 298 18.85 2.98 -18.59
CA THR A 298 18.57 4.15 -17.75
C THR A 298 19.76 5.11 -17.74
N ILE A 299 19.64 6.21 -18.47
CA ILE A 299 20.67 7.27 -18.52
C ILE A 299 20.48 8.37 -17.47
N GLU A 300 19.32 8.42 -16.81
CA GLU A 300 18.98 9.44 -15.82
C GLU A 300 18.45 8.77 -14.54
N LYS A 301 19.18 8.94 -13.43
CA LYS A 301 18.66 8.72 -12.08
C LYS A 301 17.99 10.01 -11.62
N ASP A 302 16.70 9.94 -11.28
CA ASP A 302 16.07 11.03 -10.53
C ASP A 302 16.37 10.88 -9.03
N SER A 303 15.88 11.79 -8.17
CA SER A 303 16.27 11.80 -6.76
C SER A 303 16.02 10.48 -5.99
N LYS A 304 15.09 9.62 -6.43
CA LYS A 304 14.76 8.34 -5.76
C LYS A 304 14.38 7.18 -6.70
N HIS A 305 14.55 7.33 -8.01
CA HIS A 305 14.10 6.34 -8.98
C HIS A 305 15.11 6.17 -10.12
N LEU A 306 15.18 4.92 -10.56
CA LEU A 306 15.81 4.50 -11.80
C LEU A 306 14.68 4.13 -12.76
N PRO A 307 14.27 5.06 -13.65
CA PRO A 307 13.10 4.89 -14.50
C PRO A 307 13.29 3.79 -15.54
N ASN A 308 12.17 3.20 -15.95
CA ASN A 308 12.03 2.28 -17.08
C ASN A 308 12.76 0.92 -17.01
N ILE A 309 13.48 0.62 -15.93
CA ILE A 309 14.13 -0.71 -15.77
C ILE A 309 13.31 -1.71 -14.98
N GLY A 310 12.27 -1.28 -14.27
CA GLY A 310 11.48 -2.17 -13.42
C GLY A 310 10.87 -3.33 -14.21
N THR A 311 10.39 -3.09 -15.43
CA THR A 311 9.86 -4.14 -16.30
C THR A 311 10.91 -5.17 -16.72
N PHE A 312 12.17 -4.76 -16.86
CA PHE A 312 13.27 -5.65 -17.26
C PHE A 312 13.76 -6.53 -16.11
N LEU A 313 13.58 -6.07 -14.87
CA LEU A 313 14.06 -6.75 -13.67
C LEU A 313 13.06 -7.75 -13.08
N LYS A 314 11.76 -7.43 -13.14
CA LYS A 314 10.68 -8.27 -12.56
C LYS A 314 10.61 -9.64 -13.22
N SER A 315 10.51 -10.69 -12.41
CA SER A 315 10.10 -12.03 -12.85
C SER A 315 8.67 -12.02 -13.42
N SER A 316 8.33 -13.06 -14.18
CA SER A 316 7.03 -13.17 -14.87
C SER A 316 5.90 -13.75 -14.00
N ASN A 317 6.20 -14.39 -12.86
CA ASN A 317 5.26 -15.32 -12.19
C ASN A 317 5.19 -15.18 -10.65
N SER A 318 5.68 -14.08 -10.10
CA SER A 318 5.62 -13.83 -8.64
C SER A 318 4.77 -12.65 -8.24
N TRP A 319 4.36 -11.83 -9.20
CA TRP A 319 3.61 -10.59 -8.99
C TRP A 319 2.11 -10.89 -9.00
N VAL A 320 1.36 -10.20 -8.15
CA VAL A 320 -0.10 -10.15 -8.26
C VAL A 320 -0.43 -9.37 -9.53
N ILE A 321 -1.19 -9.98 -10.44
CA ILE A 321 -1.64 -9.38 -11.70
C ILE A 321 -3.06 -8.83 -11.54
N ASP A 322 -3.23 -7.54 -11.75
CA ASP A 322 -4.52 -6.86 -11.88
C ASP A 322 -4.46 -5.80 -12.98
N ASP A 323 -5.55 -5.04 -13.14
CA ASP A 323 -5.72 -4.00 -14.16
C ASP A 323 -4.63 -2.91 -14.13
N GLN A 324 -4.00 -2.69 -12.98
CA GLN A 324 -2.93 -1.70 -12.80
C GLN A 324 -1.53 -2.31 -12.85
N THR A 325 -1.42 -3.63 -13.00
CA THR A 325 -0.13 -4.31 -12.92
C THR A 325 0.66 -4.11 -14.20
N ILE A 326 1.94 -3.77 -14.03
CA ILE A 326 2.88 -3.63 -15.13
C ILE A 326 3.75 -4.88 -15.15
N GLU A 327 3.43 -5.77 -16.08
CA GLU A 327 4.10 -7.06 -16.23
C GLU A 327 5.61 -6.88 -16.47
N GLY A 328 6.38 -7.70 -15.76
CA GLY A 328 7.80 -7.87 -15.99
C GLY A 328 8.05 -8.79 -17.16
N ASN A 329 8.99 -8.45 -18.03
CA ASN A 329 9.44 -9.33 -19.10
C ASN A 329 10.75 -10.05 -18.77
N ASN A 330 11.36 -9.74 -17.61
CA ASN A 330 12.62 -10.29 -17.15
C ASN A 330 13.73 -10.29 -18.24
N SER A 331 13.76 -9.28 -19.11
CA SER A 331 14.73 -9.22 -20.21
C SER A 331 16.17 -9.05 -19.73
N SER A 332 16.38 -8.58 -18.49
CA SER A 332 17.70 -8.51 -17.85
C SER A 332 18.20 -9.85 -17.31
N GLY A 333 17.30 -10.81 -17.09
CA GLY A 333 17.56 -12.04 -16.35
C GLY A 333 17.71 -11.87 -14.84
N PHE A 334 17.57 -10.65 -14.31
CA PHE A 334 17.65 -10.40 -12.87
C PHE A 334 16.60 -11.19 -12.09
N SER A 335 15.41 -11.44 -12.65
CA SER A 335 14.41 -12.36 -12.08
C SER A 335 13.91 -11.94 -10.68
N ALA A 336 13.65 -10.65 -10.45
CA ALA A 336 13.16 -10.15 -9.17
C ALA A 336 11.82 -10.76 -8.78
N LEU A 337 11.77 -11.37 -7.60
CA LEU A 337 10.59 -11.99 -7.02
C LEU A 337 9.89 -11.03 -6.06
N ALA A 338 8.56 -10.89 -6.15
CA ALA A 338 7.77 -10.10 -5.21
C ALA A 338 7.61 -10.80 -3.85
N ALA A 339 8.72 -10.96 -3.14
CA ALA A 339 8.82 -11.70 -1.88
C ALA A 339 8.23 -10.96 -0.67
N GLY A 340 7.79 -9.70 -0.84
CA GLY A 340 7.37 -8.86 0.27
C GLY A 340 8.52 -8.56 1.25
N CYS A 341 8.17 -8.26 2.49
CA CYS A 341 9.14 -7.99 3.55
C CYS A 341 8.61 -8.37 4.93
N ARG A 342 9.48 -8.27 5.93
CA ARG A 342 9.11 -8.30 7.34
C ARG A 342 9.21 -6.89 7.91
N SER A 343 8.12 -6.41 8.50
CA SER A 343 8.03 -5.07 9.07
C SER A 343 8.79 -4.96 10.39
N ARG A 344 9.04 -3.72 10.83
CA ARG A 344 9.57 -3.38 12.16
C ARG A 344 8.69 -3.84 13.33
N HIS A 345 7.44 -4.21 13.06
CA HIS A 345 6.50 -4.75 14.03
C HIS A 345 6.42 -6.29 13.96
N ASN A 346 7.37 -6.93 13.27
CA ASN A 346 7.48 -8.37 13.13
C ASN A 346 6.39 -9.02 12.25
N GLU A 347 5.71 -8.24 11.42
CA GLU A 347 4.66 -8.72 10.53
C GLU A 347 5.21 -8.98 9.12
N PHE A 348 4.73 -10.02 8.47
CA PHE A 348 5.03 -10.27 7.06
C PHE A 348 3.99 -9.56 6.20
N ILE A 349 4.44 -8.69 5.30
CA ILE A 349 3.57 -7.85 4.47
C ILE A 349 4.03 -7.87 3.01
N ASN A 350 3.18 -7.35 2.10
CA ASN A 350 3.54 -7.03 0.72
C ASN A 350 3.92 -8.21 -0.21
N LEU A 351 3.68 -9.46 0.16
CA LEU A 351 3.91 -10.62 -0.72
C LEU A 351 3.11 -10.48 -2.02
N GLY A 352 3.78 -10.66 -3.15
CA GLY A 352 3.20 -10.53 -4.47
C GLY A 352 3.04 -9.09 -4.96
N HIS A 353 3.22 -8.09 -4.10
CA HIS A 353 3.07 -6.69 -4.46
C HIS A 353 4.41 -5.99 -4.64
N TYR A 354 5.41 -6.34 -3.81
CA TYR A 354 6.71 -5.68 -3.78
C TYR A 354 7.87 -6.67 -3.67
N ALA A 355 8.98 -6.31 -4.30
CA ALA A 355 10.28 -6.95 -4.12
C ALA A 355 11.25 -5.93 -3.52
N TYR A 356 11.87 -6.25 -2.38
CA TYR A 356 12.81 -5.37 -1.68
C TYR A 356 14.19 -6.01 -1.60
N PHE A 357 15.23 -5.21 -1.81
CA PHE A 357 16.63 -5.64 -1.81
C PHE A 357 17.47 -4.66 -1.00
N TRP A 358 18.27 -5.18 -0.07
CA TRP A 358 19.21 -4.33 0.66
C TRP A 358 20.32 -3.77 -0.25
N SER A 359 20.76 -2.55 0.06
CA SER A 359 21.97 -1.91 -0.47
C SER A 359 22.98 -1.76 0.65
N SER A 360 24.28 -1.86 0.36
CA SER A 360 25.34 -1.57 1.34
C SER A 360 25.52 -0.06 1.59
N SER A 361 24.92 0.78 0.76
CA SER A 361 24.96 2.23 0.90
C SER A 361 24.00 2.72 1.99
N LEU A 362 24.36 3.85 2.60
CA LEU A 362 23.58 4.53 3.64
C LEU A 362 23.37 5.98 3.25
N LEU A 363 22.26 6.58 3.71
CA LEU A 363 22.08 8.03 3.67
C LEU A 363 21.94 8.56 5.09
N ASN A 364 22.90 9.36 5.54
CA ASN A 364 22.92 9.95 6.89
C ASN A 364 22.74 8.91 8.01
N GLY A 365 23.33 7.72 7.84
CA GLY A 365 23.22 6.61 8.81
C GLY A 365 21.92 5.80 8.76
N ILE A 366 21.05 6.07 7.78
CA ILE A 366 19.82 5.29 7.55
C ILE A 366 20.06 4.27 6.43
N ASN A 367 19.62 3.04 6.66
CA ASN A 367 19.83 1.91 5.76
C ASN A 367 19.05 2.08 4.45
N GLN A 368 19.74 1.92 3.33
CA GLN A 368 19.12 2.04 2.00
C GLN A 368 18.62 0.68 1.51
N CYS A 369 17.48 0.68 0.82
CA CYS A 369 17.02 -0.45 0.05
C CYS A 369 16.55 -0.01 -1.34
N PHE A 370 16.60 -0.96 -2.28
CA PHE A 370 16.00 -0.83 -3.59
C PHE A 370 14.75 -1.69 -3.66
N TYR A 371 13.71 -1.21 -4.34
CA TYR A 371 12.46 -1.95 -4.43
C TYR A 371 11.72 -1.75 -5.75
N LEU A 372 10.97 -2.79 -6.11
CA LEU A 372 10.07 -2.84 -7.25
C LEU A 372 8.64 -3.05 -6.73
N GLY A 373 7.69 -2.34 -7.33
CA GLY A 373 6.25 -2.55 -7.10
C GLY A 373 5.58 -3.13 -8.34
N LYS A 374 4.51 -3.90 -8.17
CA LYS A 374 3.78 -4.54 -9.28
C LYS A 374 3.38 -3.55 -10.38
N ASN A 375 3.01 -2.34 -10.03
CA ASN A 375 2.60 -1.25 -10.93
C ASN A 375 3.73 -0.28 -11.30
N PHE A 376 4.98 -0.53 -10.91
CA PHE A 376 6.09 0.40 -11.19
C PHE A 376 6.87 0.01 -12.44
N ARG A 377 7.14 1.00 -13.31
CA ARG A 377 8.15 0.89 -14.38
C ARG A 377 9.57 1.18 -13.88
N SER A 378 9.71 1.78 -12.71
CA SER A 378 10.99 2.14 -12.11
C SER A 378 11.45 1.16 -11.04
N LEU A 379 12.76 1.02 -10.90
CA LEU A 379 13.38 0.57 -9.66
C LEU A 379 13.51 1.78 -8.74
N ARG A 380 13.06 1.66 -7.49
CA ARG A 380 12.95 2.79 -6.56
C ARG A 380 13.90 2.62 -5.39
N ILE A 381 14.28 3.74 -4.77
CA ILE A 381 15.17 3.80 -3.62
C ILE A 381 14.37 4.25 -2.40
N ASP A 382 14.54 3.56 -1.28
CA ASP A 382 13.98 3.97 0.02
C ASP A 382 14.99 3.81 1.16
N TYR A 383 14.72 4.47 2.28
CA TYR A 383 15.59 4.53 3.45
C TYR A 383 14.81 4.11 4.69
N THR A 384 15.22 3.01 5.32
CA THR A 384 14.38 2.34 6.32
C THR A 384 15.18 1.89 7.54
N LEU A 385 14.48 1.65 8.66
CA LEU A 385 15.04 1.05 9.87
C LEU A 385 14.07 -0.02 10.39
N GLY A 386 14.63 -1.13 10.89
CA GLY A 386 13.88 -2.21 11.54
C GLY A 386 13.14 -3.17 10.60
N TYR A 387 13.29 -3.04 9.29
CA TYR A 387 12.72 -4.00 8.34
C TYR A 387 13.65 -5.18 8.09
N ALA A 388 13.12 -6.26 7.48
CA ALA A 388 13.91 -7.30 6.87
C ALA A 388 13.54 -7.50 5.40
N TYR A 389 14.55 -7.49 4.52
CA TYR A 389 14.41 -7.57 3.06
C TYR A 389 15.24 -8.71 2.48
N SER A 390 14.98 -9.04 1.22
CA SER A 390 15.80 -10.03 0.50
C SER A 390 17.20 -9.48 0.22
N VAL A 391 18.16 -10.38 0.03
CA VAL A 391 19.52 -10.04 -0.41
C VAL A 391 19.75 -10.59 -1.80
N ARG A 392 20.36 -9.76 -2.65
CA ARG A 392 20.81 -10.09 -4.00
C ARG A 392 22.28 -9.77 -4.11
N CYS A 393 23.14 -10.78 -4.07
CA CYS A 393 24.59 -10.53 -4.08
C CYS A 393 25.08 -10.23 -5.50
N VAL A 394 26.09 -9.36 -5.58
CA VAL A 394 26.87 -9.04 -6.78
C VAL A 394 28.30 -9.51 -6.57
N LYS A 395 28.93 -10.02 -7.62
CA LYS A 395 30.27 -10.58 -7.56
C LYS A 395 31.33 -9.49 -7.50
N ASP A 396 32.35 -9.70 -6.68
CA ASP A 396 33.48 -8.78 -6.55
C ASP A 396 34.16 -8.59 -7.92
N GLN A 397 34.44 -7.34 -8.29
CA GLN A 397 35.23 -7.04 -9.50
C GLN A 397 36.72 -7.05 -9.12
N HIS A 398 37.53 -7.77 -9.90
CA HIS A 398 38.99 -7.80 -9.78
C HIS A 398 39.67 -6.70 -10.58
#